data_AF-A0A9X2FSL4-F1
#
_entry.id   AF-A0A9X2FSL4-F1
#
_cell.length_a   1.000
_cell.length_b   1.000
_cell.length_c   1.000
_cell.angle_alpha   90.00
_cell.angle_beta   90.00
_cell.angle_gamma   90.00
#
_symmetry.space_group_name_H-M   'P 1'
#
loop_
_entity.id
_entity.type
_entity.pdbx_description
1 polymer ?
#
loop_
_entity_poly.entity_id
_entity_poly.type
_entity_poly.pdbx_seq_one_letter_code
_entity_poly.pdbx_strand_id
1 'polypeptide(L)'
;RAGHPVMSSAVVGLRATLGEWDVADMQPETPGLQVFVAEGRAELSLRAPQVPGRARLFASADIGEAEAEIRFTPDLAARELVGVIEATASLGGAWVSPFEHAHEGLSGEVYLRGAVGDTLVTLHYDSRDEGDGLLGGTADNAGFPVFGDSSEQGFDAASSRGFYLRLDRAGSSLVHGDIATAPALDGFRLGGGGRIVTGTKYVTQTERETLTLFAARTGQSERRIEIAGQGITGPYPVDLSGMIAGSDRAWRIVRDRDTGEILSETPLERLTDYVLDYFEDSIIFDTALRQAQDDGDPVSVRLVFETEGMAERHWLYGGDLVWAVNENVEFGARLQHADAPRGTVERARLRAAYLRRSLDAGTTAEAELAQAED
;
A
#
# COMPACT_ATOMS: atom_id res chain seq x y z
N ARG A 1 19.20 5.51 -28.05
CA ARG A 1 17.84 5.19 -28.56
C ARG A 1 17.73 3.87 -29.35
N ALA A 2 18.82 3.15 -29.64
CA ALA A 2 18.77 1.82 -30.28
C ALA A 2 18.88 0.63 -29.28
N GLY A 3 18.69 0.86 -27.97
CA GLY A 3 18.79 -0.17 -26.94
C GLY A 3 20.21 -0.66 -26.60
N HIS A 4 21.26 0.01 -27.10
CA HIS A 4 22.64 -0.35 -26.77
C HIS A 4 23.02 0.14 -25.36
N PRO A 5 23.73 -0.68 -24.56
CA PRO A 5 24.27 -0.28 -23.27
C PRO A 5 25.19 0.95 -23.42
N VAL A 6 25.05 1.90 -22.51
CA VAL A 6 25.98 3.02 -22.40
C VAL A 6 27.13 2.57 -21.51
N MET A 7 28.35 2.50 -22.05
CA MET A 7 29.51 1.97 -21.33
C MET A 7 30.06 2.89 -20.23
N SER A 8 29.45 4.06 -20.02
CA SER A 8 29.79 4.94 -18.90
C SER A 8 29.20 4.42 -17.60
N SER A 9 29.85 4.74 -16.48
CA SER A 9 29.26 4.52 -15.17
C SER A 9 28.06 5.44 -14.93
N ALA A 10 27.05 4.94 -14.23
CA ALA A 10 25.89 5.73 -13.79
C ALA A 10 25.47 5.31 -12.38
N VAL A 11 24.89 6.26 -11.64
CA VAL A 11 24.14 5.96 -10.42
C VAL A 11 22.70 5.70 -10.83
N VAL A 12 22.12 4.61 -10.34
CA VAL A 12 20.76 4.19 -10.65
C VAL A 12 19.99 4.04 -9.35
N GLY A 13 18.85 4.74 -9.26
CA GLY A 13 17.88 4.54 -8.19
C GLY A 13 17.04 3.30 -8.47
N LEU A 14 16.84 2.46 -7.47
CA LEU A 14 16.05 1.22 -7.58
C LEU A 14 14.86 1.24 -6.63
N ARG A 15 13.73 0.72 -7.11
CA ARG A 15 12.52 0.52 -6.31
C ARG A 15 11.80 -0.75 -6.73
N ALA A 16 11.18 -1.44 -5.78
CA ALA A 16 10.32 -2.58 -6.04
C ALA A 16 9.00 -2.42 -5.29
N THR A 17 7.86 -2.80 -5.89
CA THR A 17 6.57 -2.78 -5.16
C THR A 17 6.37 -3.97 -4.24
N LEU A 18 7.15 -5.04 -4.43
CA LEU A 18 7.21 -6.24 -3.60
C LEU A 18 8.61 -6.84 -3.70
N GLY A 19 9.08 -7.42 -2.60
CA GLY A 19 10.45 -7.91 -2.46
C GLY A 19 11.43 -6.79 -2.13
N GLU A 20 12.61 -7.18 -1.65
CA GLU A 20 13.63 -6.26 -1.15
C GLU A 20 14.92 -6.43 -1.95
N TRP A 21 15.54 -5.33 -2.36
CA TRP A 21 16.82 -5.39 -3.05
C TRP A 21 17.94 -5.71 -2.05
N ASP A 22 18.60 -6.85 -2.24
CA ASP A 22 19.72 -7.30 -1.41
C ASP A 22 21.03 -6.72 -1.97
N VAL A 23 21.19 -5.41 -1.83
CA VAL A 23 22.31 -4.63 -2.36
C VAL A 23 22.65 -3.51 -1.40
N ALA A 24 23.94 -3.24 -1.19
CA ALA A 24 24.39 -2.12 -0.37
C ALA A 24 24.07 -0.79 -1.05
N ASP A 25 23.44 0.11 -0.30
CA ASP A 25 23.20 1.47 -0.74
C ASP A 25 24.50 2.28 -0.74
N MET A 26 24.80 2.90 -1.89
CA MET A 26 26.00 3.70 -2.09
C MET A 26 25.83 5.17 -1.71
N GLN A 27 24.59 5.65 -1.55
CA GLN A 27 24.31 7.03 -1.20
C GLN A 27 23.24 7.12 -0.10
N PRO A 28 23.49 6.60 1.12
CA PRO A 28 22.50 6.53 2.20
C PRO A 28 21.96 7.89 2.67
N GLU A 29 22.61 8.99 2.27
CA GLU A 29 22.17 10.37 2.53
C GLU A 29 21.14 10.85 1.46
N THR A 30 20.87 10.05 0.44
CA THR A 30 19.91 10.31 -0.62
C THR A 30 18.72 9.37 -0.47
N PRO A 31 17.48 9.85 -0.55
CA PRO A 31 16.30 8.99 -0.37
C PRO A 31 16.20 7.89 -1.42
N GLY A 32 15.89 6.67 -0.98
CA GLY A 32 15.79 5.47 -1.81
C GLY A 32 17.08 4.65 -1.87
N LEU A 33 17.09 3.56 -2.64
CA LEU A 33 18.29 2.74 -2.84
C LEU A 33 19.06 3.20 -4.08
N GLN A 34 20.33 3.60 -3.93
CA GLN A 34 21.18 3.96 -5.06
C GLN A 34 22.30 2.95 -5.28
N VAL A 35 22.40 2.45 -6.52
CA VAL A 35 23.44 1.50 -6.93
C VAL A 35 24.32 2.09 -8.03
N PHE A 36 25.60 1.70 -8.02
CA PHE A 36 26.54 2.08 -9.07
C PHE A 36 26.56 1.03 -10.18
N VAL A 37 26.23 1.44 -11.40
CA VAL A 37 26.29 0.59 -12.58
C VAL A 37 27.54 0.93 -13.37
N ALA A 38 28.46 -0.03 -13.51
CA ALA A 38 29.69 0.12 -14.28
C ALA A 38 29.54 -0.55 -15.65
N GLU A 39 30.20 0.01 -16.69
CA GLU A 39 30.22 -0.57 -18.04
C GLU A 39 28.82 -0.86 -18.62
N GLY A 40 27.81 -0.10 -18.19
CA GLY A 40 26.43 -0.22 -18.67
C GLY A 40 25.67 -1.48 -18.20
N ARG A 41 26.18 -2.25 -17.23
CA ARG A 41 25.48 -3.44 -16.70
C ARG A 41 25.77 -3.66 -15.22
N ALA A 42 24.74 -4.08 -14.48
CA ALA A 42 24.87 -4.58 -13.10
C ALA A 42 24.02 -5.85 -12.94
N GLU A 43 24.45 -6.75 -12.06
CA GLU A 43 23.66 -7.89 -11.60
C GLU A 43 23.34 -7.68 -10.13
N LEU A 44 22.06 -7.73 -9.80
CA LEU A 44 21.52 -7.33 -8.51
C LEU A 44 20.60 -8.44 -8.00
N SER A 45 20.63 -8.67 -6.69
CA SER A 45 19.78 -9.68 -6.06
C SER A 45 18.52 -9.03 -5.50
N LEU A 46 17.36 -9.64 -5.77
CA LEU A 46 16.09 -9.25 -5.19
C LEU A 46 15.59 -10.41 -4.33
N ARG A 47 15.45 -10.17 -3.03
CA ARG A 47 14.89 -11.11 -2.07
C ARG A 47 13.39 -11.20 -2.30
N ALA A 48 12.88 -12.43 -2.37
CA ALA A 48 11.45 -12.66 -2.54
C ALA A 48 10.67 -12.18 -1.30
N PRO A 49 9.49 -11.58 -1.49
CA PRO A 49 8.62 -11.20 -0.38
C PRO A 49 8.06 -12.43 0.33
N GLN A 50 7.62 -12.24 1.58
CA GLN A 50 6.87 -13.27 2.29
C GLN A 50 5.54 -13.59 1.61
N VAL A 51 4.92 -12.59 0.98
CA VAL A 51 3.59 -12.71 0.39
C VAL A 51 3.70 -12.81 -1.14
N PRO A 52 3.14 -13.87 -1.78
CA PRO A 52 3.15 -14.00 -3.23
C PRO A 52 2.40 -12.86 -3.92
N GLY A 53 2.84 -12.48 -5.12
CA GLY A 53 2.21 -11.37 -5.85
C GLY A 53 3.01 -10.92 -7.07
N ARG A 54 2.46 -9.95 -7.80
CA ARG A 54 3.21 -9.23 -8.84
C ARG A 54 3.98 -8.08 -8.23
N ALA A 55 5.25 -7.98 -8.59
CA ALA A 55 6.06 -6.82 -8.28
C ALA A 55 6.38 -6.05 -9.56
N ARG A 56 6.39 -4.74 -9.46
CA ARG A 56 7.01 -3.87 -10.46
C ARG A 56 8.34 -3.41 -9.93
N LEU A 57 9.35 -3.47 -10.80
CA LEU A 57 10.70 -3.03 -10.55
C LEU A 57 10.92 -1.75 -11.33
N PHE A 58 11.39 -0.71 -10.66
CA PHE A 58 11.68 0.59 -11.25
C PHE A 58 13.19 0.83 -11.15
N ALA A 59 13.75 1.33 -12.24
CA ALA A 59 15.11 1.82 -12.30
C ALA A 59 15.09 3.25 -12.86
N SER A 60 15.67 4.20 -12.14
CA SER A 60 15.76 5.61 -12.55
C SER A 60 17.21 6.07 -12.61
N ALA A 61 17.55 6.82 -13.65
CA ALA A 61 18.86 7.46 -13.82
C ALA A 61 18.69 8.76 -14.60
N ASP A 62 19.75 9.59 -14.65
CA ASP A 62 19.75 10.86 -15.42
C ASP A 62 19.40 10.67 -16.91
N ILE A 63 19.60 9.47 -17.43
CA ILE A 63 19.36 9.11 -18.83
C ILE A 63 17.93 8.61 -19.11
N GLY A 64 17.12 8.39 -18.07
CA GLY A 64 15.73 7.95 -18.16
C GLY A 64 15.32 6.93 -17.10
N GLU A 65 14.08 6.47 -17.22
CA GLU A 65 13.46 5.49 -16.33
C GLU A 65 13.12 4.21 -17.09
N ALA A 66 13.13 3.09 -16.38
CA ALA A 66 12.72 1.78 -16.88
C ALA A 66 11.88 1.04 -15.85
N GLU A 67 10.90 0.28 -16.35
CA GLU A 67 10.01 -0.54 -15.54
C GLU A 67 10.04 -1.99 -16.04
N ALA A 68 10.02 -2.95 -15.11
CA ALA A 68 9.88 -4.36 -15.40
C ALA A 68 8.89 -5.03 -14.42
N GLU A 69 8.15 -6.03 -14.90
CA GLU A 69 7.25 -6.81 -14.06
C GLU A 69 7.87 -8.18 -13.72
N ILE A 70 7.77 -8.59 -12.46
CA ILE A 70 8.10 -9.93 -11.98
C ILE A 70 6.92 -10.53 -11.19
N ARG A 71 6.77 -11.84 -11.23
CA ARG A 71 5.73 -12.57 -10.51
C ARG A 71 6.35 -13.50 -9.47
N PHE A 72 6.05 -13.27 -8.20
CA PHE A 72 6.35 -14.18 -7.11
C PHE A 72 5.25 -15.24 -6.99
N THR A 73 5.65 -16.49 -6.92
CA THR A 73 4.73 -17.64 -6.84
C THR A 73 4.66 -18.18 -5.42
N PRO A 74 3.54 -18.84 -5.02
CA PRO A 74 3.41 -19.38 -3.67
C PRO A 74 4.47 -20.42 -3.36
N ASP A 75 5.13 -20.29 -2.22
CA ASP A 75 6.04 -21.31 -1.70
C ASP A 75 5.24 -22.48 -1.11
N LEU A 76 5.05 -23.53 -1.92
CA LEU A 76 4.33 -24.72 -1.50
C LEU A 76 5.14 -25.62 -0.53
N ALA A 77 6.41 -25.30 -0.28
CA ALA A 77 7.23 -25.97 0.73
C ALA A 77 7.02 -25.41 2.15
N ALA A 78 6.43 -24.22 2.30
CA ALA A 78 6.19 -23.59 3.60
C ALA A 78 5.39 -24.50 4.54
N ARG A 79 5.86 -24.70 5.77
CA ARG A 79 5.22 -25.51 6.82
C ARG A 79 5.48 -24.85 8.17
N GLU A 80 4.71 -23.82 8.46
CA GLU A 80 4.84 -23.01 9.67
C GLU A 80 3.56 -23.12 10.49
N LEU A 81 3.74 -23.32 11.79
CA LEU A 81 2.68 -23.28 12.77
C LEU A 81 3.28 -22.66 14.04
N VAL A 82 2.76 -21.51 14.42
CA VAL A 82 3.12 -20.81 15.65
C VAL A 82 1.82 -20.51 16.39
N GLY A 83 1.79 -20.76 17.69
CA GLY A 83 0.61 -20.44 18.48
C GLY A 83 0.95 -20.28 19.94
N VAL A 84 0.21 -19.39 20.58
CA VAL A 84 0.26 -19.15 22.02
C VAL A 84 -1.15 -19.30 22.58
N ILE A 85 -1.23 -19.92 23.75
CA ILE A 85 -2.46 -19.99 24.53
C ILE A 85 -2.12 -19.42 25.89
N GLU A 86 -2.91 -18.46 26.33
CA GLU A 86 -2.76 -17.78 27.61
C GLU A 86 -4.02 -17.99 28.45
N ALA A 87 -3.84 -18.25 29.74
CA ALA A 87 -4.92 -18.39 30.69
C ALA A 87 -4.66 -17.48 31.88
N THR A 88 -5.55 -16.51 32.09
CA THR A 88 -5.50 -15.61 33.23
C THR A 88 -6.51 -16.07 34.29
N ALA A 89 -6.04 -16.17 35.53
CA ALA A 89 -6.87 -16.56 36.67
C ALA A 89 -6.74 -15.54 37.83
N SER A 90 -7.83 -15.36 38.57
CA SER A 90 -7.84 -14.55 39.79
C SER A 90 -7.36 -15.39 40.98
N LEU A 91 -6.28 -14.95 41.64
CA LEU A 91 -5.75 -15.55 42.86
C LEU A 91 -5.73 -14.48 43.97
N GLY A 92 -6.63 -14.63 44.94
CA GLY A 92 -6.69 -13.70 46.10
C GLY A 92 -7.13 -12.27 45.76
N GLY A 93 -7.81 -12.06 44.64
CA GLY A 93 -8.25 -10.73 44.16
C GLY A 93 -7.27 -10.03 43.23
N ALA A 94 -6.10 -10.62 42.96
CA ALA A 94 -5.15 -10.16 41.94
C ALA A 94 -5.24 -11.06 40.70
N TRP A 95 -5.17 -10.45 39.52
CA TRP A 95 -5.02 -11.17 38.25
C TRP A 95 -3.57 -11.60 38.09
N VAL A 96 -3.36 -12.87 37.81
CA VAL A 96 -2.02 -13.42 37.52
C VAL A 96 -2.01 -13.84 36.06
N SER A 97 -1.24 -13.12 35.25
CA SER A 97 -0.90 -13.48 33.86
C SER A 97 0.62 -13.74 33.76
N PRO A 98 1.07 -14.68 32.92
CA PRO A 98 2.47 -14.85 32.56
C PRO A 98 3.04 -13.72 31.68
N PHE A 99 2.20 -12.81 31.17
CA PHE A 99 2.57 -11.66 30.35
C PHE A 99 2.03 -10.34 30.96
N GLU A 100 2.46 -9.18 30.46
CA GLU A 100 2.08 -7.87 31.03
C GLU A 100 0.61 -7.47 30.76
N HIS A 101 -0.12 -8.21 29.92
CA HIS A 101 -1.48 -7.85 29.53
C HIS A 101 -2.54 -8.54 30.42
N ALA A 102 -3.41 -7.74 31.04
CA ALA A 102 -4.44 -8.21 31.95
C ALA A 102 -5.77 -8.46 31.22
N HIS A 103 -5.91 -9.59 30.53
CA HIS A 103 -7.21 -10.04 30.01
C HIS A 103 -7.85 -11.05 30.97
N GLU A 104 -9.16 -10.96 31.19
CA GLU A 104 -9.91 -11.92 32.00
C GLU A 104 -10.25 -13.17 31.16
N GLY A 105 -9.82 -14.36 31.60
CA GLY A 105 -10.18 -15.63 30.99
C GLY A 105 -9.08 -16.30 30.17
N LEU A 106 -9.48 -17.09 29.17
CA LEU A 106 -8.60 -17.84 28.27
C LEU A 106 -8.50 -17.08 26.94
N SER A 107 -7.29 -16.70 26.54
CA SER A 107 -6.99 -16.13 25.23
C SER A 107 -6.05 -17.06 24.46
N GLY A 108 -6.05 -16.95 23.14
CA GLY A 108 -5.13 -17.67 22.29
C GLY A 108 -4.97 -16.98 20.95
N GLU A 109 -3.76 -17.09 20.43
CA GLU A 109 -3.39 -16.58 19.13
C GLU A 109 -2.69 -17.70 18.35
N VAL A 110 -3.06 -17.88 17.10
CA VAL A 110 -2.52 -18.93 16.23
C VAL A 110 -2.23 -18.34 14.86
N TYR A 111 -1.01 -18.59 14.39
CA TYR A 111 -0.58 -18.37 13.01
C TYR A 111 -0.25 -19.73 12.36
N LEU A 112 -0.81 -19.96 11.18
CA LEU A 112 -0.56 -21.14 10.37
C LEU A 112 -0.26 -20.70 8.95
N ARG A 113 0.84 -21.22 8.39
CA ARG A 113 1.17 -21.06 6.98
C ARG A 113 1.61 -22.39 6.39
N GLY A 114 0.90 -22.85 5.36
CA GLY A 114 1.30 -24.08 4.69
C GLY A 114 0.46 -24.43 3.47
N ALA A 115 0.99 -25.34 2.66
CA ALA A 115 0.32 -25.77 1.45
C ALA A 115 -0.74 -26.85 1.73
N VAL A 116 -1.94 -26.65 1.18
CA VAL A 116 -3.01 -27.65 1.07
C VAL A 116 -3.22 -27.92 -0.42
N GLY A 117 -2.69 -29.05 -0.90
CA GLY A 117 -2.64 -29.33 -2.34
C GLY A 117 -1.72 -28.35 -3.07
N ASP A 118 -2.28 -27.59 -4.02
CA ASP A 118 -1.60 -26.57 -4.82
C ASP A 118 -1.91 -25.13 -4.33
N THR A 119 -2.49 -24.99 -3.14
CA THR A 119 -2.88 -23.71 -2.55
C THR A 119 -2.05 -23.46 -1.29
N LEU A 120 -1.34 -22.33 -1.22
CA LEU A 120 -0.73 -21.86 0.01
C LEU A 120 -1.82 -21.20 0.87
N VAL A 121 -1.94 -21.65 2.11
CA VAL A 121 -2.87 -21.11 3.09
C VAL A 121 -2.08 -20.37 4.16
N THR A 122 -2.41 -19.11 4.40
CA THR A 122 -1.96 -18.35 5.57
C THR A 122 -3.20 -18.00 6.39
N LEU A 123 -3.20 -18.37 7.66
CA LEU A 123 -4.29 -18.16 8.60
C LEU A 123 -3.69 -17.53 9.86
N HIS A 124 -4.31 -16.46 10.34
CA HIS A 124 -4.04 -15.93 11.65
C HIS A 124 -5.35 -15.71 12.39
N TYR A 125 -5.37 -16.08 13.67
CA TYR A 125 -6.51 -15.91 14.53
C TYR A 125 -6.03 -15.47 15.91
N ASP A 126 -6.52 -14.33 16.38
CA ASP A 126 -6.35 -13.85 17.75
C ASP A 126 -7.72 -13.72 18.41
N SER A 127 -7.94 -14.48 19.48
CA SER A 127 -9.21 -14.45 20.21
C SER A 127 -9.50 -13.12 20.91
N ARG A 128 -8.49 -12.27 21.12
CA ARG A 128 -8.63 -10.99 21.82
C ARG A 128 -9.29 -9.92 20.95
N ASP A 129 -9.15 -10.01 19.62
CA ASP A 129 -9.63 -9.00 18.65
C ASP A 129 -9.08 -7.58 18.95
N GLU A 130 -7.86 -7.49 19.45
CA GLU A 130 -7.19 -6.24 19.86
C GLU A 130 -6.26 -5.68 18.78
N GLY A 131 -6.65 -5.83 17.50
CA GLY A 131 -5.86 -5.29 16.40
C GLY A 131 -5.73 -3.77 16.50
N ASP A 132 -4.51 -3.28 16.74
CA ASP A 132 -4.20 -1.85 16.74
C ASP A 132 -3.89 -1.39 15.30
N GLY A 133 -4.82 -0.64 14.72
CA GLY A 133 -4.66 -0.02 13.40
C GLY A 133 -4.90 -0.96 12.21
N LEU A 134 -4.55 -0.49 11.02
CA LEU A 134 -4.73 -1.17 9.74
C LEU A 134 -3.38 -1.53 9.12
N LEU A 135 -3.34 -2.63 8.37
CA LEU A 135 -2.14 -3.09 7.65
C LEU A 135 -0.93 -3.32 8.59
N GLY A 136 -1.18 -3.62 9.86
CA GLY A 136 -0.15 -3.80 10.89
C GLY A 136 0.44 -2.50 11.44
N GLY A 137 -0.07 -1.33 11.05
CA GLY A 137 0.40 -0.08 11.63
C GLY A 137 -0.13 0.14 13.03
N THR A 138 0.76 0.30 14.02
CA THR A 138 0.40 0.67 15.40
C THR A 138 0.67 2.15 15.69
N ALA A 139 -0.13 2.74 16.59
CA ALA A 139 0.11 4.09 17.13
C ALA A 139 1.27 4.08 18.16
N ASP A 140 1.50 2.94 18.82
CA ASP A 140 2.47 2.75 19.89
C ASP A 140 3.86 2.42 19.35
N ASN A 141 4.38 3.27 18.47
CA ASN A 141 5.75 3.18 17.95
C ASN A 141 6.82 3.51 19.03
N ALA A 142 6.63 3.02 20.27
CA ALA A 142 7.56 3.07 21.39
C ALA A 142 8.63 1.95 21.33
N GLY A 143 8.63 1.14 20.27
CA GLY A 143 9.77 0.30 19.93
C GLY A 143 10.87 1.18 19.36
N PHE A 144 11.96 1.37 20.09
CA PHE A 144 13.20 1.90 19.52
C PHE A 144 13.51 1.15 18.21
N PRO A 145 13.76 1.83 17.09
CA PRO A 145 14.32 1.16 15.92
C PRO A 145 15.64 0.51 16.36
N VAL A 146 15.67 -0.81 16.43
CA VAL A 146 16.90 -1.55 16.70
C VAL A 146 17.69 -1.53 15.40
N PHE A 147 18.47 -0.47 15.20
CA PHE A 147 19.43 -0.43 14.10
C PHE A 147 20.49 -1.50 14.36
N GLY A 148 20.47 -2.63 13.65
CA GLY A 148 21.64 -3.52 13.68
C GLY A 148 21.45 -5.00 13.36
N ASP A 149 20.23 -5.52 13.24
CA ASP A 149 19.99 -6.82 12.61
C ASP A 149 19.04 -6.63 11.42
N SER A 150 19.31 -7.34 10.34
CA SER A 150 18.57 -7.30 9.07
C SER A 150 17.21 -8.02 9.21
N SER A 151 16.46 -7.67 10.25
CA SER A 151 15.16 -8.24 10.61
C SER A 151 14.06 -7.29 10.11
N GLU A 152 13.45 -7.63 8.98
CA GLU A 152 12.30 -6.89 8.43
C GLU A 152 11.07 -7.09 9.33
N GLN A 153 10.41 -6.00 9.72
CA GLN A 153 9.10 -6.03 10.37
C GLN A 153 8.00 -6.08 9.29
N GLY A 154 7.87 -7.22 8.61
CA GLY A 154 6.80 -7.48 7.64
C GLY A 154 5.57 -8.09 8.32
N PHE A 155 4.36 -7.58 8.02
CA PHE A 155 3.12 -8.18 8.50
C PHE A 155 2.56 -9.18 7.49
N ASP A 156 2.84 -10.46 7.71
CA ASP A 156 2.35 -11.56 6.86
C ASP A 156 0.83 -11.75 6.91
N ALA A 157 0.20 -11.28 7.99
CA ALA A 157 -1.23 -11.42 8.27
C ALA A 157 -1.83 -10.10 8.78
N ALA A 158 -1.84 -9.09 7.93
CA ALA A 158 -2.43 -7.79 8.24
C ALA A 158 -3.95 -7.85 8.42
N SER A 159 -4.44 -7.76 9.66
CA SER A 159 -5.85 -7.53 9.96
C SER A 159 -6.03 -6.70 11.23
N SER A 160 -6.89 -5.67 11.17
CA SER A 160 -7.37 -4.91 12.34
C SER A 160 -8.44 -5.67 13.15
N ARG A 161 -8.56 -6.97 12.90
CA ARG A 161 -9.51 -7.89 13.50
C ARG A 161 -8.76 -9.17 13.84
N GLY A 162 -9.26 -9.91 14.80
CA GLY A 162 -8.69 -11.17 15.25
C GLY A 162 -8.75 -12.32 14.23
N PHE A 163 -9.03 -12.06 12.95
CA PHE A 163 -9.08 -13.11 11.93
C PHE A 163 -8.55 -12.63 10.58
N TYR A 164 -7.52 -13.30 10.10
CA TYR A 164 -6.94 -13.15 8.78
C TYR A 164 -6.91 -14.49 8.06
N LEU A 165 -7.29 -14.51 6.78
CA LEU A 165 -7.17 -15.67 5.91
C LEU A 165 -6.64 -15.24 4.55
N ARG A 166 -5.62 -15.91 4.07
CA ARG A 166 -5.13 -15.78 2.70
C ARG A 166 -4.96 -17.14 2.05
N LEU A 167 -5.45 -17.24 0.82
CA LEU A 167 -5.39 -18.42 -0.04
C LEU A 167 -4.73 -18.01 -1.36
N ASP A 168 -3.54 -18.53 -1.65
CA ASP A 168 -2.84 -18.28 -2.91
C ASP A 168 -2.75 -19.54 -3.77
N ARG A 169 -3.22 -19.46 -5.01
CA ARG A 169 -3.21 -20.58 -5.97
C ARG A 169 -3.02 -20.06 -7.39
N ALA A 170 -1.94 -20.46 -8.04
CA ALA A 170 -1.73 -20.34 -9.50
C ALA A 170 -2.19 -19.01 -10.15
N GLY A 171 -1.73 -17.87 -9.64
CA GLY A 171 -2.10 -16.54 -10.18
C GLY A 171 -3.41 -15.96 -9.65
N SER A 172 -4.07 -16.66 -8.72
CA SER A 172 -5.21 -16.18 -7.96
C SER A 172 -4.87 -16.09 -6.47
N SER A 173 -5.46 -15.10 -5.80
CA SER A 173 -5.33 -14.87 -4.35
C SER A 173 -6.67 -14.44 -3.78
N LEU A 174 -7.07 -15.03 -2.64
CA LEU A 174 -8.20 -14.57 -1.85
C LEU A 174 -7.69 -14.18 -0.46
N VAL A 175 -7.99 -12.96 -0.03
CA VAL A 175 -7.63 -12.41 1.27
C VAL A 175 -8.91 -12.01 2.01
N HIS A 176 -9.00 -12.36 3.29
CA HIS A 176 -9.90 -11.77 4.26
C HIS A 176 -9.05 -11.19 5.39
N GLY A 177 -9.18 -9.89 5.66
CA GLY A 177 -8.31 -9.13 6.56
C GLY A 177 -8.30 -7.67 6.14
N ASP A 178 -7.22 -6.95 6.38
CA ASP A 178 -7.10 -5.57 5.90
C ASP A 178 -6.74 -5.56 4.41
N ILE A 179 -7.52 -4.82 3.64
CA ILE A 179 -7.43 -4.78 2.19
C ILE A 179 -7.40 -3.33 1.68
N ALA A 180 -6.54 -3.07 0.70
CA ALA A 180 -6.60 -1.87 -0.11
C ALA A 180 -7.55 -2.09 -1.29
N THR A 181 -8.53 -1.19 -1.46
CA THR A 181 -9.48 -1.22 -2.58
C THR A 181 -8.99 -0.48 -3.82
N ALA A 182 -7.87 0.24 -3.71
CA ALA A 182 -7.22 0.89 -4.83
C ALA A 182 -6.86 -0.15 -5.93
N PRO A 183 -6.95 0.23 -7.21
CA PRO A 183 -6.60 -0.66 -8.30
C PRO A 183 -5.09 -0.85 -8.30
N ALA A 184 -4.64 -2.08 -8.53
CA ALA A 184 -3.20 -2.39 -8.51
C ALA A 184 -2.45 -1.89 -9.75
N LEU A 185 -3.18 -1.51 -10.80
CA LEU A 185 -2.64 -1.12 -12.11
C LEU A 185 -2.90 0.37 -12.36
N ASP A 186 -1.85 1.09 -12.77
CA ASP A 186 -1.81 2.56 -12.91
C ASP A 186 -2.64 3.12 -14.08
N GLY A 187 -3.48 2.30 -14.72
CA GLY A 187 -4.34 2.76 -15.82
C GLY A 187 -5.49 3.67 -15.39
N PHE A 188 -5.87 3.64 -14.11
CA PHE A 188 -6.91 4.52 -13.56
C PHE A 188 -6.28 5.74 -12.87
N ARG A 189 -6.19 6.87 -13.57
CA ARG A 189 -5.70 8.14 -13.00
C ARG A 189 -6.85 8.90 -12.33
N LEU A 190 -7.99 9.01 -13.01
CA LEU A 190 -9.20 9.69 -12.50
C LEU A 190 -9.99 8.78 -11.56
N GLY A 191 -10.07 7.49 -11.89
CA GLY A 191 -10.74 6.48 -11.11
C GLY A 191 -9.83 5.70 -10.18
N GLY A 192 -8.65 6.22 -9.80
CA GLY A 192 -7.60 5.50 -9.06
C GLY A 192 -7.76 5.46 -7.53
N GLY A 193 -8.63 6.30 -6.96
CA GLY A 193 -8.80 6.40 -5.50
C GLY A 193 -9.19 5.07 -4.84
N GLY A 194 -8.81 4.86 -3.58
CA GLY A 194 -9.11 3.63 -2.87
C GLY A 194 -9.10 3.83 -1.36
N ARG A 195 -9.68 2.86 -0.66
CA ARG A 195 -9.77 2.83 0.80
C ARG A 195 -8.92 1.71 1.36
N ILE A 196 -8.57 1.80 2.64
CA ILE A 196 -8.03 0.68 3.42
C ILE A 196 -9.11 0.26 4.41
N VAL A 197 -9.58 -0.97 4.32
CA VAL A 197 -10.71 -1.47 5.12
C VAL A 197 -10.49 -2.92 5.47
N THR A 198 -11.11 -3.41 6.53
CA THR A 198 -11.15 -4.86 6.80
C THR A 198 -12.30 -5.50 6.03
N GLY A 199 -11.99 -6.48 5.19
CA GLY A 199 -12.96 -7.14 4.32
C GLY A 199 -12.35 -8.29 3.53
N THR A 200 -13.03 -8.69 2.47
CA THR A 200 -12.58 -9.75 1.55
C THR A 200 -12.15 -9.14 0.22
N LYS A 201 -10.99 -9.54 -0.29
CA LYS A 201 -10.47 -9.22 -1.62
C LYS A 201 -10.13 -10.49 -2.37
N TYR A 202 -10.52 -10.56 -3.63
CA TYR A 202 -10.14 -11.63 -4.54
C TYR A 202 -9.43 -11.01 -5.75
N VAL A 203 -8.27 -11.55 -6.09
CA VAL A 203 -7.51 -11.17 -7.27
C VAL A 203 -7.27 -12.42 -8.09
N THR A 204 -7.52 -12.37 -9.39
CA THR A 204 -7.14 -13.44 -10.30
C THR A 204 -6.55 -12.86 -11.56
N GLN A 205 -5.57 -13.57 -12.10
CA GLN A 205 -4.77 -13.02 -13.15
C GLN A 205 -4.29 -14.08 -14.13
N THR A 206 -4.48 -13.79 -15.41
CA THR A 206 -4.03 -14.60 -16.55
C THR A 206 -2.93 -13.87 -17.30
N GLU A 207 -2.64 -14.29 -18.54
CA GLU A 207 -1.70 -13.57 -19.41
C GLU A 207 -2.28 -12.26 -19.95
N ARG A 208 -3.61 -12.15 -20.07
CA ARG A 208 -4.29 -11.02 -20.71
C ARG A 208 -5.25 -10.28 -19.78
N GLU A 209 -5.63 -10.87 -18.66
CA GLU A 209 -6.70 -10.35 -17.82
C GLU A 209 -6.26 -10.31 -16.37
N THR A 210 -6.58 -9.20 -15.70
CA THR A 210 -6.48 -9.05 -14.25
C THR A 210 -7.85 -8.65 -13.73
N LEU A 211 -8.43 -9.46 -12.85
CA LEU A 211 -9.71 -9.19 -12.18
C LEU A 211 -9.47 -9.04 -10.69
N THR A 212 -9.90 -7.90 -10.14
CA THR A 212 -9.96 -7.63 -8.69
C THR A 212 -11.41 -7.49 -8.28
N LEU A 213 -11.81 -8.16 -7.22
CA LEU A 213 -13.11 -8.00 -6.56
C LEU A 213 -12.89 -7.75 -5.07
N PHE A 214 -13.71 -6.91 -4.46
CA PHE A 214 -13.64 -6.68 -3.01
C PHE A 214 -15.02 -6.38 -2.41
N ALA A 215 -15.17 -6.72 -1.14
CA ALA A 215 -16.32 -6.35 -0.32
C ALA A 215 -15.91 -6.24 1.15
N ALA A 216 -16.38 -5.19 1.81
CA ALA A 216 -16.14 -4.90 3.21
C ALA A 216 -17.41 -4.35 3.84
N ARG A 217 -17.59 -4.62 5.14
CA ARG A 217 -18.63 -3.99 5.95
C ARG A 217 -17.96 -3.07 6.95
N THR A 218 -17.97 -1.77 6.67
CA THR A 218 -17.17 -0.79 7.42
C THR A 218 -18.03 0.33 7.98
N GLY A 219 -17.63 0.87 9.13
CA GLY A 219 -18.12 2.13 9.70
C GLY A 219 -17.06 3.23 9.65
N GLN A 220 -15.93 2.98 8.98
CA GLN A 220 -14.84 3.94 8.83
C GLN A 220 -15.22 5.06 7.89
N SER A 221 -14.69 6.25 8.14
CA SER A 221 -14.80 7.42 7.26
C SER A 221 -13.41 7.79 6.73
N GLU A 222 -13.31 8.32 5.52
CA GLU A 222 -12.05 8.84 4.97
C GLU A 222 -11.91 10.31 5.37
N ARG A 223 -10.75 10.70 5.89
CA ARG A 223 -10.37 12.11 6.07
C ARG A 223 -9.23 12.45 5.14
N ARG A 224 -9.29 13.66 4.59
CA ARG A 224 -8.31 14.21 3.65
C ARG A 224 -7.84 15.57 4.12
N ILE A 225 -6.53 15.76 4.18
CA ILE A 225 -5.87 17.01 4.54
C ILE A 225 -4.94 17.38 3.39
N GLU A 226 -4.99 18.65 2.94
CA GLU A 226 -4.04 19.17 1.95
C GLU A 226 -3.13 20.19 2.65
N ILE A 227 -1.82 19.95 2.54
CA ILE A 227 -0.75 20.68 3.22
C ILE A 227 0.00 21.46 2.16
N ALA A 228 -0.04 22.79 2.21
CA ALA A 228 0.71 23.62 1.28
C ALA A 228 2.20 23.57 1.61
N GLY A 229 3.04 23.53 0.57
CA GLY A 229 4.49 23.62 0.75
C GLY A 229 4.90 24.94 1.41
N GLN A 230 5.95 24.87 2.23
CA GLN A 230 6.51 26.02 2.97
C GLN A 230 8.03 26.16 2.79
N GLY A 231 8.66 25.25 2.05
CA GLY A 231 10.11 25.19 1.86
C GLY A 231 10.85 24.62 3.07
N ILE A 232 10.16 23.93 3.97
CA ILE A 232 10.72 23.27 5.16
C ILE A 232 10.40 21.77 5.13
N THR A 233 11.12 20.98 5.91
CA THR A 233 10.85 19.55 6.11
C THR A 233 9.68 19.32 7.06
N GLY A 234 9.49 20.19 8.04
CA GLY A 234 8.40 20.12 9.02
C GLY A 234 8.83 20.70 10.36
N PRO A 235 8.05 20.49 11.43
CA PRO A 235 6.74 19.81 11.43
C PRO A 235 5.64 20.64 10.77
N TYR A 236 4.77 20.00 9.99
CA TYR A 236 3.54 20.58 9.47
C TYR A 236 2.37 20.17 10.37
N PRO A 237 1.61 21.10 10.96
CA PRO A 237 0.47 20.74 11.80
C PRO A 237 -0.65 20.14 10.95
N VAL A 238 -1.20 19.01 11.41
CA VAL A 238 -2.30 18.27 10.77
C VAL A 238 -3.25 17.72 11.83
N ASP A 239 -4.55 17.68 11.56
CA ASP A 239 -5.52 17.08 12.48
C ASP A 239 -5.60 15.56 12.29
N LEU A 240 -4.87 14.79 13.10
CA LEU A 240 -4.90 13.32 13.08
C LEU A 240 -5.99 12.74 14.02
N SER A 241 -6.89 13.58 14.54
CA SER A 241 -7.92 13.15 15.50
C SER A 241 -8.78 12.01 14.96
N GLY A 242 -8.74 10.88 15.67
CA GLY A 242 -9.51 9.68 15.33
C GLY A 242 -8.96 8.89 14.14
N MET A 243 -7.75 9.21 13.67
CA MET A 243 -7.03 8.42 12.66
C MET A 243 -6.81 7.00 13.15
N ILE A 244 -7.02 6.04 12.27
CA ILE A 244 -6.64 4.64 12.45
C ILE A 244 -5.18 4.51 11.99
N ALA A 245 -4.28 4.08 12.87
CA ALA A 245 -2.86 3.91 12.55
C ALA A 245 -2.66 2.97 11.33
N GLY A 246 -1.63 3.22 10.52
CA GLY A 246 -1.33 2.45 9.31
C GLY A 246 -2.29 2.66 8.12
N SER A 247 -3.31 3.50 8.27
CA SER A 247 -4.26 3.82 7.21
C SER A 247 -3.82 5.00 6.31
N ASP A 248 -2.74 5.69 6.69
CA ASP A 248 -2.26 6.86 5.98
C ASP A 248 -1.71 6.56 4.59
N ARG A 249 -2.00 7.49 3.68
CA ARG A 249 -1.52 7.52 2.31
C ARG A 249 -1.27 8.97 1.95
N ALA A 250 -0.08 9.29 1.44
CA ALA A 250 0.27 10.65 1.06
C ALA A 250 0.68 10.75 -0.40
N TRP A 251 0.34 11.88 -1.03
CA TRP A 251 0.77 12.22 -2.38
C TRP A 251 1.25 13.66 -2.43
N ARG A 252 2.40 13.89 -3.07
CA ARG A 252 2.83 15.21 -3.50
C ARG A 252 2.08 15.60 -4.77
N ILE A 253 1.41 16.74 -4.73
CA ILE A 253 0.59 17.27 -5.81
C ILE A 253 1.23 18.54 -6.33
N VAL A 254 1.31 18.67 -7.65
CA VAL A 254 1.65 19.92 -8.33
C VAL A 254 0.42 20.38 -9.09
N ARG A 255 0.01 21.64 -8.88
CA ARG A 255 -1.14 22.21 -9.59
C ARG A 255 -0.69 23.31 -10.52
N ASP A 256 -1.36 23.41 -11.65
CA ASP A 256 -1.24 24.56 -12.54
C ASP A 256 -1.70 25.81 -11.78
N ARG A 257 -0.87 26.85 -11.76
CA ARG A 257 -1.14 28.04 -10.93
C ARG A 257 -2.38 28.83 -11.38
N ASP A 258 -2.72 28.76 -12.67
CA ASP A 258 -3.71 29.61 -13.30
C ASP A 258 -5.10 28.95 -13.28
N THR A 259 -5.12 27.62 -13.48
CA THR A 259 -6.34 26.81 -13.58
C THR A 259 -6.62 26.00 -12.31
N GLY A 260 -5.61 25.69 -11.50
CA GLY A 260 -5.72 24.80 -10.33
C GLY A 260 -5.78 23.31 -10.66
N GLU A 261 -5.65 22.94 -11.95
CA GLU A 261 -5.63 21.55 -12.40
C GLU A 261 -4.42 20.80 -11.84
N ILE A 262 -4.61 19.51 -11.49
CA ILE A 262 -3.50 18.67 -11.02
C ILE A 262 -2.65 18.29 -12.23
N LEU A 263 -1.42 18.80 -12.27
CA LEU A 263 -0.43 18.49 -13.30
C LEU A 263 0.30 17.17 -12.99
N SER A 264 0.58 16.93 -11.71
CA SER A 264 1.19 15.67 -11.27
C SER A 264 0.74 15.28 -9.87
N GLU A 265 0.70 13.97 -9.64
CA GLU A 265 0.42 13.36 -8.35
C GLU A 265 1.45 12.25 -8.14
N THR A 266 2.38 12.44 -7.19
CA THR A 266 3.45 11.49 -6.88
C THR A 266 3.17 10.87 -5.51
N PRO A 267 3.02 9.54 -5.39
CA PRO A 267 2.86 8.89 -4.08
C PRO A 267 4.11 9.10 -3.23
N LEU A 268 3.91 9.27 -1.93
CA LEU A 268 4.96 9.34 -0.92
C LEU A 268 4.88 8.10 -0.05
N GLU A 269 6.02 7.50 0.25
CA GLU A 269 6.14 6.29 1.06
C GLU A 269 6.37 6.66 2.54
N ARG A 270 5.56 6.09 3.44
CA ARG A 270 5.71 6.29 4.88
C ARG A 270 7.06 5.75 5.36
N LEU A 271 7.68 6.42 6.31
CA LEU A 271 9.03 6.14 6.86
C LEU A 271 10.19 6.38 5.88
N THR A 272 9.93 6.51 4.59
CA THR A 272 10.92 6.89 3.58
C THR A 272 10.83 8.38 3.24
N ASP A 273 9.65 8.84 2.81
CA ASP A 273 9.42 10.22 2.39
C ASP A 273 8.80 11.09 3.48
N TYR A 274 8.10 10.48 4.45
CA TYR A 274 7.46 11.19 5.56
C TYR A 274 7.26 10.34 6.81
N VAL A 275 7.14 11.00 7.96
CA VAL A 275 6.77 10.42 9.26
C VAL A 275 5.61 11.20 9.85
N LEU A 276 4.69 10.50 10.53
CA LEU A 276 3.60 11.10 11.29
C LEU A 276 3.95 11.10 12.78
N ASP A 277 3.79 12.26 13.41
CA ASP A 277 3.80 12.40 14.86
C ASP A 277 2.35 12.47 15.36
N TYR A 278 1.90 11.37 15.96
CA TYR A 278 0.54 11.25 16.51
C TYR A 278 0.36 12.01 17.83
N PHE A 279 1.44 12.38 18.53
CA PHE A 279 1.37 13.12 19.79
C PHE A 279 1.33 14.63 19.56
N GLU A 280 2.12 15.11 18.59
CA GLU A 280 2.19 16.52 18.23
C GLU A 280 1.22 16.90 17.10
N ASP A 281 0.44 15.94 16.57
CA ASP A 281 -0.49 16.16 15.46
C ASP A 281 0.24 16.81 14.27
N SER A 282 1.33 16.17 13.83
CA SER A 282 2.18 16.73 12.80
C SER A 282 2.71 15.69 11.80
N ILE A 283 3.09 16.19 10.62
CA ILE A 283 3.79 15.41 9.59
C ILE A 283 5.14 16.06 9.29
N ILE A 284 6.16 15.22 9.18
CA ILE A 284 7.54 15.62 8.89
C ILE A 284 7.95 14.90 7.60
N PHE A 285 8.41 15.65 6.62
CA PHE A 285 8.93 15.14 5.36
C PHE A 285 10.44 14.97 5.43
N ASP A 286 10.96 13.96 4.75
CA ASP A 286 12.40 13.74 4.63
C ASP A 286 13.06 14.85 3.79
N THR A 287 12.37 15.32 2.74
CA THR A 287 12.81 16.44 1.91
C THR A 287 11.94 17.68 2.11
N ALA A 288 12.55 18.86 2.01
CA ALA A 288 11.83 20.12 2.18
C ALA A 288 10.71 20.27 1.14
N LEU A 289 9.47 20.44 1.61
CA LEU A 289 8.30 20.60 0.74
C LEU A 289 8.26 22.02 0.18
N ARG A 290 8.84 22.20 -1.01
CA ARG A 290 8.89 23.49 -1.72
C ARG A 290 7.50 24.09 -1.87
N GLN A 291 7.40 25.42 -1.85
CA GLN A 291 6.13 26.14 -2.04
C GLN A 291 5.61 26.04 -3.47
N ALA A 292 6.53 26.09 -4.43
CA ALA A 292 6.25 26.04 -5.85
C ALA A 292 7.43 25.41 -6.61
N GLN A 293 7.19 24.98 -7.84
CA GLN A 293 8.23 24.60 -8.80
C GLN A 293 8.95 25.85 -9.37
N ASP A 294 10.00 25.63 -10.16
CA ASP A 294 10.82 26.70 -10.74
C ASP A 294 10.02 27.61 -11.68
N ASP A 295 9.01 27.04 -12.35
CA ASP A 295 8.07 27.82 -13.15
C ASP A 295 7.16 28.68 -12.27
N GLY A 296 6.85 28.28 -11.03
CA GLY A 296 5.91 28.92 -10.10
C GLY A 296 4.63 28.13 -9.81
N ASP A 297 4.53 26.89 -10.27
CA ASP A 297 3.37 26.02 -10.02
C ASP A 297 3.33 25.53 -8.56
N PRO A 298 2.24 25.77 -7.81
CA PRO A 298 2.18 25.44 -6.38
C PRO A 298 2.30 23.94 -6.12
N VAL A 299 3.03 23.61 -5.05
CA VAL A 299 3.22 22.24 -4.57
C VAL A 299 2.53 22.07 -3.22
N SER A 300 1.76 20.99 -3.09
CA SER A 300 1.12 20.57 -1.84
C SER A 300 1.33 19.08 -1.59
N VAL A 301 1.04 18.63 -0.37
CA VAL A 301 0.90 17.22 -0.04
C VAL A 301 -0.53 16.95 0.38
N ARG A 302 -1.15 15.95 -0.23
CA ARG A 302 -2.45 15.42 0.18
C ARG A 302 -2.22 14.20 1.05
N LEU A 303 -2.58 14.30 2.33
CA LEU A 303 -2.64 13.19 3.29
C LEU A 303 -4.08 12.66 3.36
N VAL A 304 -4.25 11.36 3.21
CA VAL A 304 -5.52 10.65 3.31
C VAL A 304 -5.37 9.53 4.33
N PHE A 305 -6.34 9.39 5.23
CA PHE A 305 -6.36 8.30 6.21
C PHE A 305 -7.80 7.93 6.56
N GLU A 306 -7.95 6.75 7.16
CA GLU A 306 -9.23 6.26 7.65
C GLU A 306 -9.38 6.69 9.12
N THR A 307 -10.60 7.07 9.50
CA THR A 307 -10.96 7.37 10.89
C THR A 307 -11.99 6.38 11.40
N GLU A 308 -12.00 6.12 12.70
CA GLU A 308 -13.14 5.45 13.34
C GLU A 308 -14.38 6.36 13.19
N GLY A 309 -15.25 6.02 12.25
CA GLY A 309 -16.42 6.82 11.95
C GLY A 309 -17.53 6.61 12.98
N MET A 310 -18.35 7.64 13.16
CA MET A 310 -19.63 7.56 13.89
C MET A 310 -20.76 6.96 13.02
N ALA A 311 -20.44 6.61 11.76
CA ALA A 311 -21.39 6.16 10.77
C ALA A 311 -21.89 4.74 11.08
N GLU A 312 -23.16 4.48 10.77
CA GLU A 312 -23.66 3.11 10.76
C GLU A 312 -22.86 2.26 9.75
N ARG A 313 -22.52 1.03 10.15
CA ARG A 313 -21.78 0.10 9.30
C ARG A 313 -22.53 -0.16 8.00
N HIS A 314 -21.91 0.16 6.89
CA HIS A 314 -22.45 0.00 5.54
C HIS A 314 -21.56 -0.93 4.71
N TRP A 315 -22.07 -1.33 3.55
CA TRP A 315 -21.31 -2.13 2.60
C TRP A 315 -20.47 -1.23 1.70
N LEU A 316 -19.18 -1.53 1.58
CA LEU A 316 -18.27 -1.03 0.56
C LEU A 316 -17.90 -2.21 -0.33
N TYR A 317 -18.17 -2.16 -1.62
CA TYR A 317 -17.85 -3.25 -2.54
C TYR A 317 -17.58 -2.75 -3.95
N GLY A 318 -16.87 -3.56 -4.73
CA GLY A 318 -16.48 -3.16 -6.07
C GLY A 318 -15.51 -4.13 -6.70
N GLY A 319 -14.94 -3.67 -7.80
CA GLY A 319 -13.93 -4.41 -8.53
C GLY A 319 -13.43 -3.67 -9.75
N ASP A 320 -12.33 -4.17 -10.28
CA ASP A 320 -11.69 -3.70 -11.49
C ASP A 320 -11.32 -4.88 -12.40
N LEU A 321 -11.43 -4.65 -13.70
CA LEU A 321 -10.99 -5.55 -14.76
C LEU A 321 -10.02 -4.78 -15.63
N VAL A 322 -8.82 -5.33 -15.82
CA VAL A 322 -7.88 -4.88 -16.85
C VAL A 322 -7.71 -6.01 -17.87
N TRP A 323 -7.85 -5.67 -19.14
CA TRP A 323 -7.82 -6.62 -20.25
C TRP A 323 -6.90 -6.13 -21.37
N ALA A 324 -5.79 -6.83 -21.57
CA ALA A 324 -4.93 -6.72 -22.74
C ALA A 324 -5.62 -7.42 -23.92
N VAL A 325 -6.39 -6.65 -24.68
CA VAL A 325 -7.10 -7.12 -25.88
C VAL A 325 -6.12 -7.71 -26.89
N ASN A 326 -4.95 -7.08 -27.02
CA ASN A 326 -3.79 -7.54 -27.76
C ASN A 326 -2.52 -6.82 -27.24
N GLU A 327 -1.37 -7.05 -27.86
CA GLU A 327 -0.08 -6.46 -27.46
C GLU A 327 -0.04 -4.92 -27.47
N ASN A 328 -0.96 -4.28 -28.19
CA ASN A 328 -0.98 -2.84 -28.39
C ASN A 328 -2.21 -2.15 -27.79
N VAL A 329 -3.17 -2.89 -27.23
CA VAL A 329 -4.44 -2.34 -26.74
C VAL A 329 -4.80 -2.96 -25.41
N GLU A 330 -4.96 -2.10 -24.41
CA GLU A 330 -5.40 -2.43 -23.06
C GLU A 330 -6.66 -1.64 -22.72
N PHE A 331 -7.63 -2.32 -22.11
CA PHE A 331 -8.86 -1.71 -21.61
C PHE A 331 -8.97 -1.96 -20.11
N GLY A 332 -9.39 -0.94 -19.37
CA GLY A 332 -9.72 -1.07 -17.96
C GLY A 332 -11.13 -0.60 -17.65
N ALA A 333 -11.82 -1.30 -16.74
CA ALA A 333 -13.08 -0.87 -16.17
C ALA A 333 -13.07 -1.05 -14.65
N ARG A 334 -13.66 -0.10 -13.92
CA ARG A 334 -13.74 -0.10 -12.46
C ARG A 334 -15.08 0.38 -11.95
N LEU A 335 -15.54 -0.25 -10.88
CA LEU A 335 -16.78 0.04 -10.18
C LEU A 335 -16.50 0.00 -8.68
N GLN A 336 -16.94 1.01 -7.92
CA GLN A 336 -16.92 0.99 -6.46
C GLN A 336 -18.21 1.60 -5.92
N HIS A 337 -18.76 0.98 -4.88
CA HIS A 337 -20.01 1.35 -4.26
C HIS A 337 -19.89 1.35 -2.75
N ALA A 338 -20.34 2.43 -2.11
CA ALA A 338 -20.52 2.51 -0.68
C ALA A 338 -22.01 2.80 -0.38
N ASP A 339 -22.68 1.82 0.22
CA ASP A 339 -24.12 1.82 0.53
C ASP A 339 -24.45 2.53 1.85
N ALA A 340 -23.72 3.60 2.18
CA ALA A 340 -24.00 4.36 3.38
C ALA A 340 -25.38 5.05 3.31
N PRO A 341 -25.98 5.39 4.47
CA PRO A 341 -27.26 6.08 4.53
C PRO A 341 -27.29 7.33 3.63
N ARG A 342 -28.46 7.64 3.05
CA ARG A 342 -28.61 8.81 2.17
C ARG A 342 -28.27 10.10 2.92
N GLY A 343 -27.51 10.98 2.28
CA GLY A 343 -27.09 12.27 2.85
C GLY A 343 -25.86 12.19 3.76
N THR A 344 -25.16 11.05 3.77
CA THR A 344 -23.87 10.89 4.44
C THR A 344 -22.72 11.04 3.43
N VAL A 345 -21.55 11.50 3.88
CA VAL A 345 -20.37 11.66 3.02
C VAL A 345 -19.72 10.32 2.66
N GLU A 346 -20.04 9.27 3.41
CA GLU A 346 -19.58 7.90 3.17
C GLU A 346 -20.33 7.23 2.01
N ARG A 347 -21.47 7.79 1.57
CA ARG A 347 -22.22 7.26 0.43
C ARG A 347 -21.51 7.71 -0.84
N ALA A 348 -21.06 6.75 -1.64
CA ALA A 348 -20.27 7.05 -2.81
C ALA A 348 -20.46 5.98 -3.89
N ARG A 349 -20.45 6.42 -5.15
CA ARG A 349 -20.46 5.55 -6.33
C ARG A 349 -19.40 6.03 -7.29
N LEU A 350 -18.46 5.17 -7.63
CA LEU A 350 -17.43 5.44 -8.62
C LEU A 350 -17.58 4.47 -9.78
N ARG A 351 -17.53 5.00 -11.00
CA ARG A 351 -17.40 4.23 -12.23
C ARG A 351 -16.28 4.84 -13.04
N ALA A 352 -15.34 4.02 -13.51
CA ALA A 352 -14.27 4.49 -14.37
C ALA A 352 -14.00 3.49 -15.48
N ALA A 353 -13.57 3.97 -16.63
CA ALA A 353 -13.07 3.15 -17.70
C ALA A 353 -11.93 3.87 -18.42
N TYR A 354 -10.92 3.13 -18.84
CA TYR A 354 -9.84 3.66 -19.66
C TYR A 354 -9.54 2.75 -20.85
N LEU A 355 -8.93 3.36 -21.86
CA LEU A 355 -8.36 2.70 -23.03
C LEU A 355 -6.93 3.21 -23.19
N ARG A 356 -5.98 2.28 -23.28
CA ARG A 356 -4.58 2.55 -23.61
C ARG A 356 -4.23 1.85 -24.91
N ARG A 357 -3.59 2.57 -25.82
CA ARG A 357 -3.11 2.03 -27.10
C ARG A 357 -1.68 2.45 -27.40
N SER A 358 -0.81 1.46 -27.58
CA SER A 358 0.54 1.66 -28.11
C SER A 358 0.47 1.86 -29.63
N LEU A 359 0.97 2.99 -30.11
CA LEU A 359 0.99 3.32 -31.55
C LEU A 359 2.32 2.89 -32.19
N ASP A 360 3.42 3.09 -31.46
CA ASP A 360 4.77 2.65 -31.81
C ASP A 360 5.60 2.48 -30.52
N ALA A 361 6.91 2.20 -30.65
CA ALA A 361 7.80 1.90 -29.53
C ALA A 361 8.03 3.06 -28.53
N GLY A 362 7.56 4.28 -28.83
CA GLY A 362 7.70 5.43 -27.94
C GLY A 362 6.44 6.25 -27.75
N THR A 363 5.32 5.87 -28.37
CA THR A 363 4.09 6.66 -28.40
C THR A 363 2.91 5.83 -27.92
N THR A 364 2.32 6.25 -26.79
CA THR A 364 1.07 5.70 -26.25
C THR A 364 -0.03 6.76 -26.30
N ALA A 365 -1.24 6.33 -26.64
CA ALA A 365 -2.45 7.13 -26.54
C ALA A 365 -3.32 6.56 -25.40
N GLU A 366 -3.74 7.42 -24.49
CA GLU A 366 -4.58 7.06 -23.34
C GLU A 366 -5.83 7.94 -23.31
N ALA A 367 -6.97 7.32 -22.97
CA ALA A 367 -8.21 8.02 -22.71
C ALA A 367 -8.89 7.38 -21.49
N GLU A 368 -9.30 8.20 -20.52
CA GLU A 368 -10.02 7.75 -19.33
C GLU A 368 -11.29 8.58 -19.13
N LEU A 369 -12.34 7.93 -18.67
CA LEU A 369 -13.58 8.56 -18.24
C LEU A 369 -13.92 8.05 -16.84
N ALA A 370 -14.21 8.97 -15.91
CA ALA A 370 -14.65 8.63 -14.57
C ALA A 370 -15.90 9.44 -14.18
N GLN A 371 -16.79 8.80 -13.43
CA GLN A 371 -17.99 9.40 -12.87
C GLN A 371 -18.07 9.03 -11.39
N ALA A 372 -18.18 10.04 -10.53
CA ALA A 372 -18.45 9.89 -9.10
C ALA A 372 -19.82 10.49 -8.77
N GLU A 373 -20.61 9.81 -7.94
CA GLU A 373 -21.92 10.27 -7.43
C GLU A 373 -22.01 10.06 -5.91
N ASP A 374 -22.77 10.96 -5.24
CA ASP A 374 -23.14 10.89 -3.82
C ASP A 374 -24.45 10.11 -3.58
#